data_AF-A0AAD7J162-F1
#
_entry.id   AF-A0AAD7J162-F1
#
_cell.length_a   1.000
_cell.length_b   1.000
_cell.length_c   1.000
_cell.angle_alpha   90.00
_cell.angle_beta   90.00
_cell.angle_gamma   90.00
#
_symmetry.space_group_name_H-M   'P 1'
#
loop_
_entity.id
_entity.type
_entity.pdbx_description
1 polymer ?
#
loop_
_entity_poly.entity_id
_entity_poly.type
_entity_poly.pdbx_seq_one_letter_code
_entity_poly.pdbx_strand_id
1 'polypeptide(L)'
;MEPTSTSIDTPSGSKLPSLASVRIDAAEGQFGQSFWFFNFFLTPGHDKPAKKMREYPENDGNIVIVHPNAPNVDANILPMHLRLAIIFSNRLANLVRFSYLAQEQDVPGDVVDASIWALSLFIQIFEECPESVLRVQNHVLPDQDYQESRYVMLLNARQKMAWRLLYAGRAQEAIPYAKAMVDEELTQGGQIWLHHPMPFMIYGETLVLSRADDEEAAKTLRRALLGIESVNYPRHVNGISHLIRTRVFLSRALRNIGLDEEAIAHEIWLATWFRKNPRLMPENEMKYLLLPAGPILDVLGGEKWLETRKQTTKAEERIVKACRTCGARDPLATLSRCNNCKYTYYCSRACQKANWSHHKVECRERAETRKKIELRSLTDPEGARRAADWTSYCNSNHYQVEYLPTATSLKHKFRVVACGVFRIKDVLPDLEAIMGLDLGEGQEYVESGTNTAALREIPYNPDWRKGFNVGAPPKPMVLPSGAKDVEHVF
;
A
#
# COMPACT_ATOMS: atom_id res chain seq x y z
N MET A 1 -57.18 19.27 34.25
CA MET A 1 -57.92 19.18 32.97
C MET A 1 -56.96 18.65 31.93
N GLU A 2 -57.45 17.72 31.13
CA GLU A 2 -56.74 16.67 30.38
C GLU A 2 -55.67 17.14 29.37
N PRO A 3 -54.69 16.29 29.03
CA PRO A 3 -53.69 16.57 28.01
C PRO A 3 -54.15 16.12 26.61
N THR A 4 -54.06 17.02 25.64
CA THR A 4 -54.26 16.71 24.21
C THR A 4 -53.00 16.11 23.60
N SER A 5 -53.16 14.90 23.05
CA SER A 5 -52.21 14.21 22.18
C SER A 5 -52.17 14.83 20.78
N THR A 6 -50.98 14.93 20.19
CA THR A 6 -50.84 15.01 18.74
C THR A 6 -49.54 14.35 18.30
N SER A 7 -49.66 13.60 17.21
CA SER A 7 -48.77 12.58 16.69
C SER A 7 -47.48 13.11 16.07
N ILE A 8 -46.46 12.26 16.12
CA ILE A 8 -45.21 12.37 15.37
C ILE A 8 -45.47 11.88 13.94
N ASP A 9 -45.40 12.79 12.97
CA ASP A 9 -45.34 12.46 11.55
C ASP A 9 -43.87 12.34 11.10
N THR A 10 -43.54 11.20 10.52
CA THR A 10 -42.27 10.91 9.85
C THR A 10 -42.29 11.45 8.41
N PRO A 11 -41.30 12.25 7.97
CA PRO A 11 -41.14 12.55 6.56
C PRO A 11 -40.41 11.41 5.86
N SER A 12 -41.19 10.66 5.08
CA SER A 12 -40.73 9.79 4.02
C SER A 12 -40.12 10.62 2.88
N GLY A 13 -39.04 10.12 2.27
CA GLY A 13 -38.57 10.60 0.96
C GLY A 13 -37.13 11.11 0.89
N SER A 14 -36.13 10.29 1.21
CA SER A 14 -34.78 10.49 0.66
C SER A 14 -34.72 9.91 -0.76
N LYS A 15 -34.79 10.81 -1.75
CA LYS A 15 -34.46 10.46 -3.13
C LYS A 15 -32.98 10.04 -3.20
N LEU A 16 -32.72 8.79 -3.55
CA LEU A 16 -31.41 8.32 -4.00
C LEU A 16 -30.91 9.23 -5.13
N PRO A 17 -29.67 9.78 -5.06
CA PRO A 17 -29.11 10.50 -6.19
C PRO A 17 -28.86 9.52 -7.35
N SER A 18 -29.24 9.92 -8.56
CA SER A 18 -28.96 9.17 -9.78
C SER A 18 -27.44 9.11 -9.99
N LEU A 19 -26.85 7.93 -9.85
CA LEU A 19 -25.46 7.66 -10.17
C LEU A 19 -25.26 7.71 -11.69
N ALA A 20 -24.95 8.90 -12.21
CA ALA A 20 -24.26 9.01 -13.47
C ALA A 20 -22.87 8.41 -13.31
N SER A 21 -22.46 7.59 -14.27
CA SER A 21 -21.21 6.83 -14.32
C SER A 21 -19.98 7.65 -13.89
N VAL A 22 -19.44 7.37 -12.71
CA VAL A 22 -18.14 7.89 -12.25
C VAL A 22 -17.05 7.00 -12.85
N ARG A 23 -16.27 7.55 -13.79
CA ARG A 23 -15.02 6.95 -14.28
C ARG A 23 -13.94 7.18 -13.22
N ILE A 24 -13.32 6.11 -12.73
CA ILE A 24 -12.19 6.17 -11.80
C ILE A 24 -10.94 5.78 -12.61
N ASP A 25 -10.09 6.75 -12.92
CA ASP A 25 -8.75 6.52 -13.49
C ASP A 25 -7.78 6.23 -12.33
N ALA A 26 -7.26 5.02 -12.25
CA ALA A 26 -6.28 4.63 -11.24
C ALA A 26 -4.89 5.21 -11.59
N ALA A 27 -4.35 6.07 -10.72
CA ALA A 27 -2.97 6.55 -10.80
C ALA A 27 -1.99 5.54 -10.17
N GLU A 28 -0.87 5.30 -10.85
CA GLU A 28 0.21 4.41 -10.41
C GLU A 28 0.89 4.94 -9.13
N GLY A 29 0.51 4.41 -7.97
CA GLY A 29 1.11 4.67 -6.66
C GLY A 29 1.79 3.41 -6.09
N GLN A 30 2.91 3.58 -5.39
CA GLN A 30 3.81 2.53 -4.92
C GLN A 30 3.14 1.47 -4.00
N PHE A 31 2.89 0.28 -4.54
CA PHE A 31 2.29 -0.86 -3.83
C PHE A 31 3.32 -1.64 -2.99
N GLY A 32 3.69 -1.11 -1.82
CA GLY A 32 4.63 -1.78 -0.90
C GLY A 32 4.00 -2.77 0.08
N GLN A 33 2.75 -2.53 0.52
CA GLN A 33 2.04 -3.41 1.46
C GLN A 33 1.11 -4.41 0.76
N SER A 34 0.59 -4.04 -0.41
CA SER A 34 -0.34 -4.87 -1.19
C SER A 34 0.32 -6.10 -1.78
N PHE A 35 1.66 -6.10 -1.93
CA PHE A 35 2.43 -7.20 -2.52
C PHE A 35 2.45 -8.47 -1.64
N TRP A 36 2.36 -8.32 -0.30
CA TRP A 36 2.23 -9.47 0.61
C TRP A 36 0.82 -10.04 0.63
N PHE A 37 -0.21 -9.18 0.54
CA PHE A 37 -1.61 -9.61 0.47
C PHE A 37 -1.98 -10.23 -0.89
N PHE A 38 -1.37 -9.78 -1.99
CA PHE A 38 -1.62 -10.31 -3.34
C PHE A 38 -1.23 -11.79 -3.47
N ASN A 39 -0.18 -12.24 -2.74
CA ASN A 39 0.20 -13.65 -2.68
C ASN A 39 -0.79 -14.51 -1.88
N PHE A 40 -1.50 -13.95 -0.90
CA PHE A 40 -2.45 -14.69 -0.06
C PHE A 40 -3.74 -15.08 -0.81
N PHE A 41 -4.07 -14.36 -1.88
CA PHE A 41 -5.21 -14.68 -2.76
C PHE A 41 -4.84 -15.61 -3.94
N LEU A 42 -3.55 -15.94 -4.16
CA LEU A 42 -3.09 -16.56 -5.42
C LEU A 42 -2.06 -17.68 -5.29
N THR A 43 -1.87 -18.32 -4.14
CA THR A 43 -1.14 -19.59 -4.09
C THR A 43 -2.07 -20.78 -4.30
N PRO A 44 -2.14 -21.42 -5.49
CA PRO A 44 -2.60 -22.78 -5.58
C PRO A 44 -1.50 -23.71 -5.05
N GLY A 45 -1.83 -24.47 -4.00
CA GLY A 45 -1.08 -25.66 -3.65
C GLY A 45 -1.04 -26.64 -4.84
N HIS A 46 0.13 -27.24 -5.04
CA HIS A 46 0.47 -28.14 -6.15
C HIS A 46 -0.56 -29.25 -6.44
N ASP A 47 -0.59 -29.62 -7.74
CA ASP A 47 -0.98 -30.89 -8.35
C ASP A 47 -2.46 -31.31 -8.41
N LYS A 48 -3.33 -30.65 -9.21
CA LYS A 48 -4.41 -31.31 -10.01
C LYS A 48 -4.83 -30.47 -11.25
N PRO A 49 -5.15 -31.10 -12.40
CA PRO A 49 -5.53 -30.37 -13.62
C PRO A 49 -6.91 -29.70 -13.49
N ALA A 50 -7.00 -28.46 -13.97
CA ALA A 50 -8.22 -27.65 -13.99
C ALA A 50 -9.34 -28.31 -14.81
N LYS A 51 -10.49 -28.57 -14.18
CA LYS A 51 -11.73 -28.93 -14.89
C LYS A 51 -12.39 -27.67 -15.45
N LYS A 52 -12.77 -27.71 -16.73
CA LYS A 52 -13.49 -26.66 -17.48
C LYS A 52 -14.66 -26.08 -16.67
N MET A 53 -14.68 -24.75 -16.50
CA MET A 53 -15.88 -23.99 -16.11
C MET A 53 -16.97 -24.16 -17.18
N ARG A 54 -18.19 -24.49 -16.75
CA ARG A 54 -19.41 -24.47 -17.58
C ARG A 54 -20.11 -23.11 -17.39
N GLU A 55 -20.68 -22.59 -18.47
CA GLU A 55 -21.55 -21.41 -18.46
C GLU A 55 -22.82 -21.68 -17.63
N TYR A 56 -23.24 -20.67 -16.86
CA TYR A 56 -24.44 -20.71 -16.01
C TYR A 56 -25.61 -20.03 -16.74
N PRO A 57 -26.83 -20.61 -16.71
CA PRO A 57 -28.01 -19.96 -17.23
C PRO A 57 -28.53 -18.89 -16.25
N GLU A 58 -29.07 -17.80 -16.80
CA GLU A 58 -29.85 -16.79 -16.07
C GLU A 58 -31.03 -17.47 -15.37
N ASN A 59 -31.28 -17.17 -14.09
CA ASN A 59 -32.43 -17.74 -13.39
C ASN A 59 -33.10 -16.79 -12.40
N ASP A 60 -34.42 -16.89 -12.40
CA ASP A 60 -35.42 -16.01 -11.81
C ASP A 60 -35.45 -16.05 -10.28
N GLY A 61 -35.32 -14.88 -9.64
CA GLY A 61 -36.01 -14.47 -8.40
C GLY A 61 -35.78 -15.22 -7.07
N ASN A 62 -35.26 -16.45 -7.07
CA ASN A 62 -34.98 -17.25 -5.87
C ASN A 62 -33.49 -17.59 -5.85
N ILE A 63 -32.72 -16.90 -5.01
CA ILE A 63 -31.25 -17.06 -4.98
C ILE A 63 -30.90 -18.25 -4.09
N VAL A 64 -30.59 -19.39 -4.71
CA VAL A 64 -29.79 -20.46 -4.12
C VAL A 64 -28.35 -20.22 -4.57
N ILE A 65 -27.41 -20.05 -3.64
CA ILE A 65 -25.97 -19.98 -3.98
C ILE A 65 -25.52 -21.41 -4.29
N VAL A 66 -25.66 -21.84 -5.54
CA VAL A 66 -25.23 -23.17 -5.98
C VAL A 66 -23.79 -23.12 -6.46
N HIS A 67 -22.83 -23.26 -5.54
CA HIS A 67 -21.48 -23.70 -5.91
C HIS A 67 -21.46 -25.24 -5.94
N PRO A 68 -21.04 -25.91 -7.03
CA PRO A 68 -21.28 -27.34 -7.24
C PRO A 68 -20.59 -28.28 -6.24
N ASN A 69 -19.71 -27.77 -5.37
CA ASN A 69 -19.03 -28.56 -4.32
C ASN A 69 -19.09 -27.92 -2.92
N ALA A 70 -19.88 -26.85 -2.71
CA ALA A 70 -20.03 -26.28 -1.37
C ALA A 70 -21.26 -26.89 -0.69
N PRO A 71 -21.22 -27.18 0.63
CA PRO A 71 -22.44 -27.50 1.37
C PRO A 71 -23.45 -26.36 1.15
N ASN A 72 -24.70 -26.69 0.79
CA ASN A 72 -25.79 -25.73 0.63
C ASN A 72 -25.92 -24.91 1.91
N VAL A 73 -25.27 -23.74 1.97
CA VAL A 73 -25.55 -22.77 3.02
C VAL A 73 -26.80 -22.06 2.57
N ASP A 74 -27.92 -22.40 3.19
CA ASP A 74 -29.17 -21.71 2.95
C ASP A 74 -29.04 -20.26 3.46
N ALA A 75 -28.72 -19.35 2.54
CA ALA A 75 -28.58 -17.93 2.83
C ALA A 75 -29.88 -17.33 3.41
N ASN A 76 -31.03 -18.02 3.30
CA ASN A 76 -32.28 -17.59 3.93
C ASN A 76 -32.26 -17.68 5.46
N ILE A 77 -31.31 -18.41 6.06
CA ILE A 77 -31.11 -18.48 7.52
C ILE A 77 -30.39 -17.22 8.05
N LEU A 78 -29.67 -16.49 7.20
CA LEU A 78 -28.95 -15.29 7.64
C LEU A 78 -29.94 -14.14 7.93
N PRO A 79 -29.70 -13.37 8.99
CA PRO A 79 -30.36 -12.08 9.20
C PRO A 79 -30.36 -11.20 7.94
N MET A 80 -31.41 -10.40 7.76
CA MET A 80 -31.58 -9.57 6.55
C MET A 80 -30.39 -8.64 6.30
N HIS A 81 -29.81 -8.05 7.35
CA HIS A 81 -28.69 -7.13 7.21
C HIS A 81 -27.43 -7.82 6.68
N LEU A 82 -27.17 -9.08 7.07
CA LEU A 82 -26.04 -9.87 6.52
C LEU A 82 -26.30 -10.32 5.09
N ARG A 83 -27.53 -10.69 4.75
CA ARG A 83 -27.90 -10.97 3.35
C ARG A 83 -27.66 -9.76 2.46
N LEU A 84 -28.08 -8.58 2.90
CA LEU A 84 -27.86 -7.34 2.18
C LEU A 84 -26.36 -7.02 2.05
N ALA A 85 -25.58 -7.18 3.12
CA ALA A 85 -24.14 -6.97 3.07
C ALA A 85 -23.46 -7.88 2.03
N ILE A 86 -23.80 -9.17 2.00
CA ILE A 86 -23.30 -10.13 1.00
C ILE A 86 -23.73 -9.73 -0.42
N ILE A 87 -25.01 -9.40 -0.62
CA ILE A 87 -25.54 -8.99 -1.93
C ILE A 87 -24.82 -7.76 -2.45
N PHE A 88 -24.68 -6.72 -1.63
CA PHE A 88 -24.00 -5.48 -2.03
C PHE A 88 -22.51 -5.68 -2.23
N SER A 89 -21.85 -6.47 -1.38
CA SER A 89 -20.43 -6.82 -1.55
C SER A 89 -20.18 -7.49 -2.91
N ASN A 90 -21.05 -8.41 -3.30
CA ASN A 90 -20.95 -9.10 -4.60
C ASN A 90 -21.30 -8.19 -5.79
N ARG A 91 -22.37 -7.38 -5.69
CA ARG A 91 -22.77 -6.45 -6.76
C ARG A 91 -21.79 -5.31 -6.97
N LEU A 92 -21.10 -4.89 -5.92
CA LEU A 92 -20.15 -3.77 -5.92
C LEU A 92 -18.74 -4.26 -5.55
N ALA A 93 -18.36 -5.44 -6.05
CA ALA A 93 -17.08 -6.08 -5.73
C ALA A 93 -15.87 -5.17 -6.00
N ASN A 94 -15.91 -4.37 -7.07
CA ASN A 94 -14.83 -3.44 -7.38
C ASN A 94 -14.70 -2.33 -6.34
N LEU A 95 -15.81 -1.81 -5.82
CA LEU A 95 -15.79 -0.81 -4.75
C LEU A 95 -15.25 -1.42 -3.45
N VAL A 96 -15.66 -2.64 -3.11
CA VAL A 96 -15.15 -3.35 -1.91
C VAL A 96 -13.65 -3.62 -2.05
N ARG A 97 -13.19 -4.15 -3.19
CA ARG A 97 -11.76 -4.40 -3.47
C ARG A 97 -10.95 -3.11 -3.43
N PHE A 98 -11.40 -2.07 -4.12
CA PHE A 98 -10.77 -0.75 -4.08
C PHE A 98 -10.66 -0.26 -2.63
N SER A 99 -11.75 -0.36 -1.88
CA SER A 99 -11.79 0.07 -0.48
C SER A 99 -10.89 -0.77 0.42
N TYR A 100 -10.75 -2.07 0.18
CA TYR A 100 -9.85 -2.91 0.99
C TYR A 100 -8.36 -2.68 0.64
N LEU A 101 -8.05 -2.41 -0.63
CA LEU A 101 -6.67 -2.39 -1.15
C LEU A 101 -6.04 -1.00 -1.27
N ALA A 102 -6.84 0.06 -1.48
CA ALA A 102 -6.32 1.41 -1.69
C ALA A 102 -5.62 1.93 -0.43
N GLN A 103 -4.54 2.70 -0.62
CA GLN A 103 -3.95 3.48 0.47
C GLN A 103 -4.84 4.68 0.77
N GLU A 104 -4.77 5.17 1.99
CA GLU A 104 -5.68 6.15 2.55
C GLU A 104 -5.61 7.47 1.78
N GLN A 105 -4.39 7.87 1.40
CA GLN A 105 -4.14 9.07 0.61
C GLN A 105 -4.53 8.96 -0.86
N ASP A 106 -4.74 7.74 -1.37
CA ASP A 106 -5.06 7.50 -2.77
C ASP A 106 -6.57 7.44 -3.03
N VAL A 107 -7.39 7.56 -1.97
CA VAL A 107 -8.85 7.57 -2.08
C VAL A 107 -9.33 8.97 -2.44
N PRO A 108 -9.94 9.19 -3.63
CA PRO A 108 -10.47 10.48 -4.01
C PRO A 108 -11.56 10.97 -3.03
N GLY A 109 -11.60 12.27 -2.77
CA GLY A 109 -12.50 12.87 -1.78
C GLY A 109 -13.98 12.59 -2.02
N ASP A 110 -14.40 12.51 -3.29
CA ASP A 110 -15.76 12.24 -3.73
C ASP A 110 -16.20 10.77 -3.56
N VAL A 111 -15.26 9.85 -3.32
CA VAL A 111 -15.57 8.43 -3.08
C VAL A 111 -15.28 7.96 -1.65
N VAL A 112 -14.84 8.85 -0.76
CA VAL A 112 -14.52 8.51 0.65
C VAL A 112 -15.69 7.85 1.36
N ASP A 113 -16.89 8.42 1.27
CA ASP A 113 -18.07 7.89 1.97
C ASP A 113 -18.52 6.53 1.41
N ALA A 114 -18.48 6.37 0.07
CA ALA A 114 -18.74 5.08 -0.56
C ALA A 114 -17.71 4.02 -0.13
N SER A 115 -16.46 4.45 0.05
CA SER A 115 -15.37 3.58 0.49
C SER A 115 -15.51 3.17 1.96
N ILE A 116 -15.93 4.08 2.84
CA ILE A 116 -16.26 3.81 4.26
C ILE A 116 -17.43 2.83 4.33
N TRP A 117 -18.49 3.06 3.56
CA TRP A 117 -19.64 2.17 3.53
C TRP A 117 -19.26 0.76 3.05
N ALA A 118 -18.47 0.64 1.98
CA ALA A 118 -18.03 -0.65 1.48
C ALA A 118 -17.17 -1.42 2.49
N LEU A 119 -16.27 -0.73 3.22
CA LEU A 119 -15.54 -1.35 4.33
C LEU A 119 -16.45 -1.80 5.46
N SER A 120 -17.49 -1.03 5.81
CA SER A 120 -18.42 -1.44 6.86
C SER A 120 -19.14 -2.74 6.52
N LEU A 121 -19.53 -2.94 5.25
CA LEU A 121 -20.12 -4.19 4.80
C LEU A 121 -19.12 -5.35 4.91
N PHE A 122 -17.88 -5.13 4.50
CA PHE A 122 -16.83 -6.14 4.56
C PHE A 122 -16.52 -6.56 6.00
N ILE A 123 -16.38 -5.59 6.92
CA ILE A 123 -16.16 -5.85 8.34
C ILE A 123 -17.34 -6.64 8.91
N GLN A 124 -18.57 -6.21 8.65
CA GLN A 124 -19.79 -6.87 9.11
C GLN A 124 -19.87 -8.34 8.65
N ILE A 125 -19.51 -8.61 7.38
CA ILE A 125 -19.45 -9.99 6.85
C ILE A 125 -18.49 -10.85 7.67
N PHE A 126 -17.27 -10.38 7.95
CA PHE A 126 -16.27 -11.16 8.69
C PHE A 126 -16.52 -11.24 10.20
N GLU A 127 -17.24 -10.27 10.78
CA GLU A 127 -17.60 -10.27 12.19
C GLU A 127 -18.75 -11.23 12.50
N GLU A 128 -19.76 -11.29 11.61
CA GLU A 128 -21.03 -11.92 11.93
C GLU A 128 -21.36 -13.17 11.09
N CYS A 129 -20.77 -13.36 9.90
CA CYS A 129 -21.04 -14.56 9.12
C CYS A 129 -20.28 -15.78 9.68
N PRO A 130 -20.89 -16.98 9.64
CA PRO A 130 -20.19 -18.20 10.01
C PRO A 130 -19.11 -18.55 8.96
N GLU A 131 -18.08 -19.29 9.38
CA GLU A 131 -16.99 -19.75 8.53
C GLU A 131 -17.48 -20.41 7.23
N SER A 132 -18.54 -21.21 7.31
CA SER A 132 -19.13 -21.88 6.14
C SER A 132 -19.58 -20.89 5.06
N VAL A 133 -20.13 -19.74 5.44
CA VAL A 133 -20.50 -18.67 4.51
C VAL A 133 -19.26 -18.02 3.91
N LEU A 134 -18.25 -17.71 4.73
CA LEU A 134 -17.03 -17.06 4.24
C LEU A 134 -16.27 -17.96 3.25
N ARG A 135 -16.26 -19.28 3.47
CA ARG A 135 -15.69 -20.25 2.53
C ARG A 135 -16.48 -20.32 1.22
N VAL A 136 -17.82 -20.28 1.28
CA VAL A 136 -18.68 -20.22 0.08
C VAL A 136 -18.44 -18.94 -0.73
N GLN A 137 -18.21 -17.81 -0.05
CA GLN A 137 -17.91 -16.54 -0.72
C GLN A 137 -16.46 -16.44 -1.23
N ASN A 138 -15.63 -17.49 -1.04
CA ASN A 138 -14.19 -17.47 -1.33
C ASN A 138 -13.43 -16.35 -0.59
N HIS A 139 -13.95 -15.90 0.54
CA HIS A 139 -13.25 -15.00 1.45
C HIS A 139 -12.20 -15.74 2.28
N VAL A 140 -12.37 -17.05 2.50
CA VAL A 140 -11.41 -17.96 3.12
C VAL A 140 -11.31 -19.21 2.26
N LEU A 141 -10.12 -19.51 1.73
CA LEU A 141 -9.90 -20.67 0.86
C LEU A 141 -9.94 -21.98 1.64
N PRO A 142 -10.31 -23.12 1.03
CA PRO A 142 -10.50 -24.40 1.73
C PRO A 142 -9.30 -24.88 2.56
N ASP A 143 -8.08 -24.52 2.16
CA ASP A 143 -6.80 -24.88 2.78
C ASP A 143 -6.29 -23.84 3.79
N GLN A 144 -6.94 -22.68 3.89
CA GLN A 144 -6.57 -21.63 4.83
C GLN A 144 -7.13 -21.88 6.24
N ASP A 145 -6.31 -21.55 7.23
CA ASP A 145 -6.76 -21.44 8.62
C ASP A 145 -7.77 -20.30 8.75
N TYR A 146 -8.95 -20.61 9.29
CA TYR A 146 -10.04 -19.67 9.38
C TYR A 146 -9.76 -18.53 10.36
N GLN A 147 -9.14 -18.83 11.52
CA GLN A 147 -8.92 -17.82 12.55
C GLN A 147 -7.85 -16.83 12.11
N GLU A 148 -6.76 -17.33 11.52
CA GLU A 148 -5.71 -16.50 10.95
C GLU A 148 -6.24 -15.63 9.79
N SER A 149 -7.00 -16.23 8.86
CA SER A 149 -7.58 -15.50 7.74
C SER A 149 -8.55 -14.43 8.22
N ARG A 150 -9.44 -14.75 9.16
CA ARG A 150 -10.39 -13.80 9.73
C ARG A 150 -9.67 -12.65 10.43
N TYR A 151 -8.68 -12.95 11.26
CA TYR A 151 -7.86 -11.97 11.96
C TYR A 151 -7.20 -11.00 10.98
N VAL A 152 -6.49 -11.52 9.98
CA VAL A 152 -5.78 -10.71 8.98
C VAL A 152 -6.74 -9.82 8.19
N MET A 153 -7.89 -10.35 7.77
CA MET A 153 -8.88 -9.60 6.99
C MET A 153 -9.54 -8.49 7.80
N LEU A 154 -9.92 -8.77 9.05
CA LEU A 154 -10.52 -7.79 9.95
C LEU A 154 -9.52 -6.71 10.37
N LEU A 155 -8.28 -7.09 10.69
CA LEU A 155 -7.24 -6.14 11.06
C LEU A 155 -7.00 -5.12 9.94
N ASN A 156 -6.82 -5.58 8.70
CA ASN A 156 -6.64 -4.68 7.57
C ASN A 156 -7.89 -3.81 7.34
N ALA A 157 -9.09 -4.41 7.30
CA ALA A 157 -10.32 -3.66 7.03
C ALA A 157 -10.59 -2.58 8.09
N ARG A 158 -10.41 -2.89 9.38
CA ARG A 158 -10.58 -1.93 10.49
C ARG A 158 -9.50 -0.84 10.47
N GLN A 159 -8.27 -1.18 10.11
CA GLN A 159 -7.19 -0.21 9.92
C GLN A 159 -7.56 0.79 8.81
N LYS A 160 -7.98 0.29 7.64
CA LYS A 160 -8.43 1.13 6.51
C LYS A 160 -9.63 2.00 6.90
N MET A 161 -10.57 1.43 7.65
CA MET A 161 -11.77 2.12 8.12
C MET A 161 -11.41 3.27 9.06
N ALA A 162 -10.61 2.97 10.10
CA ALA A 162 -10.19 3.94 11.10
C ALA A 162 -9.46 5.12 10.44
N TRP A 163 -8.45 4.86 9.61
CA TRP A 163 -7.73 5.96 8.96
C TRP A 163 -8.61 6.77 8.00
N ARG A 164 -9.50 6.14 7.21
CA ARG A 164 -10.41 6.91 6.35
C ARG A 164 -11.29 7.86 7.15
N LEU A 165 -11.85 7.37 8.25
CA LEU A 165 -12.66 8.19 9.14
C LEU A 165 -11.83 9.33 9.76
N LEU A 166 -10.59 9.07 10.16
CA LEU A 166 -9.70 10.10 10.70
C LEU A 166 -9.35 11.17 9.66
N TYR A 167 -8.96 10.79 8.44
CA TYR A 167 -8.68 11.74 7.36
C TYR A 167 -9.93 12.52 6.91
N ALA A 168 -11.12 11.94 7.06
CA ALA A 168 -12.39 12.62 6.82
C ALA A 168 -12.85 13.51 7.99
N GLY A 169 -12.07 13.62 9.08
CA GLY A 169 -12.44 14.42 10.26
C GLY A 169 -13.54 13.78 11.13
N ARG A 170 -13.82 12.49 10.94
CA ARG A 170 -14.88 11.71 11.61
C ARG A 170 -14.30 10.83 12.72
N ALA A 171 -13.41 11.39 13.54
CA ALA A 171 -12.65 10.62 14.54
C ALA A 171 -13.53 9.87 15.55
N GLN A 172 -14.67 10.44 15.94
CA GLN A 172 -15.61 9.78 16.86
C GLN A 172 -16.14 8.45 16.32
N GLU A 173 -16.37 8.36 15.00
CA GLU A 173 -16.86 7.16 14.35
C GLU A 173 -15.76 6.09 14.17
N ALA A 174 -14.48 6.48 14.23
CA ALA A 174 -13.35 5.57 14.12
C ALA A 174 -13.10 4.75 15.39
N ILE A 175 -13.56 5.25 16.56
CA ILE A 175 -13.35 4.63 17.89
C ILE A 175 -13.67 3.12 17.91
N PRO A 176 -14.87 2.64 17.52
CA PRO A 176 -15.19 1.22 17.62
C PRO A 176 -14.24 0.35 16.80
N TYR A 177 -13.86 0.78 15.60
CA TYR A 177 -12.96 0.02 14.74
C TYR A 177 -11.52 -0.01 15.27
N ALA A 178 -11.02 1.14 15.73
CA ALA A 178 -9.68 1.23 16.30
C ALA A 178 -9.56 0.47 17.62
N LYS A 179 -10.59 0.55 18.48
CA LYS A 179 -10.68 -0.20 19.73
C LYS A 179 -10.74 -1.71 19.48
N ALA A 180 -11.56 -2.16 18.52
CA ALA A 180 -11.68 -3.57 18.20
C ALA A 180 -10.34 -4.21 17.79
N MET A 181 -9.48 -3.47 17.06
CA MET A 181 -8.13 -3.96 16.75
C MET A 181 -7.27 -4.14 18.01
N VAL A 182 -7.29 -3.17 18.94
CA VAL A 182 -6.53 -3.27 20.20
C VAL A 182 -7.06 -4.39 21.09
N ASP A 183 -8.37 -4.51 21.22
CA ASP A 183 -9.00 -5.55 22.04
C ASP A 183 -8.63 -6.95 21.51
N GLU A 184 -8.63 -7.15 20.19
CA GLU A 184 -8.23 -8.42 19.56
C GLU A 184 -6.75 -8.75 19.79
N GLU A 185 -5.84 -7.78 19.66
CA GLU A 185 -4.41 -7.97 19.97
C GLU A 185 -4.20 -8.33 21.45
N LEU A 186 -4.93 -7.68 22.36
CA LEU A 186 -4.82 -7.95 23.80
C LEU A 186 -5.28 -9.36 24.18
N THR A 187 -6.10 -10.03 23.37
CA THR A 187 -6.46 -11.45 23.60
C THR A 187 -5.27 -12.39 23.48
N GLN A 188 -4.23 -12.00 22.73
CA GLN A 188 -2.98 -12.77 22.61
C GLN A 188 -2.12 -12.71 23.89
N GLY A 189 -2.41 -11.76 24.79
CA GLY A 189 -1.72 -11.58 26.06
C GLY A 189 -0.33 -10.95 25.97
N GLY A 190 0.33 -10.83 27.13
CA GLY A 190 1.69 -10.30 27.22
C GLY A 190 1.83 -8.83 26.81
N GLN A 191 3.03 -8.46 26.36
CA GLN A 191 3.35 -7.10 25.88
C GLN A 191 3.25 -7.04 24.35
N ILE A 192 2.10 -7.44 23.80
CA ILE A 192 1.90 -7.60 22.35
C ILE A 192 2.20 -6.33 21.55
N TRP A 193 1.99 -5.14 22.15
CA TRP A 193 2.34 -3.85 21.53
C TRP A 193 3.83 -3.71 21.19
N LEU A 194 4.73 -4.48 21.81
CA LEU A 194 6.15 -4.52 21.43
C LEU A 194 6.38 -5.13 20.05
N HIS A 195 5.47 -6.00 19.62
CA HIS A 195 5.52 -6.71 18.34
C HIS A 195 4.57 -6.08 17.32
N HIS A 196 3.35 -5.74 17.75
CA HIS A 196 2.30 -5.14 16.92
C HIS A 196 1.86 -3.76 17.46
N PRO A 197 2.69 -2.71 17.37
CA PRO A 197 2.35 -1.39 17.91
C PRO A 197 1.32 -0.61 17.08
N MET A 198 1.04 -1.00 15.84
CA MET A 198 0.20 -0.23 14.91
C MET A 198 -1.25 -0.05 15.43
N PRO A 199 -1.96 -1.11 15.88
CA PRO A 199 -3.31 -0.96 16.43
C PRO A 199 -3.38 0.03 17.60
N PHE A 200 -2.39 -0.04 18.50
CA PHE A 200 -2.27 0.86 19.64
C PHE A 200 -2.04 2.31 19.19
N MET A 201 -1.17 2.54 18.19
CA MET A 201 -0.97 3.87 17.63
C MET A 201 -2.27 4.45 17.08
N ILE A 202 -3.00 3.70 16.24
CA ILE A 202 -4.24 4.18 15.60
C ILE A 202 -5.31 4.45 16.66
N TYR A 203 -5.46 3.58 17.65
CA TYR A 203 -6.43 3.77 18.71
C TYR A 203 -6.13 5.02 19.55
N GLY A 204 -4.88 5.19 19.96
CA GLY A 204 -4.48 6.39 20.71
C GLY A 204 -4.65 7.68 19.90
N GLU A 205 -4.26 7.68 18.62
CA GLU A 205 -4.51 8.80 17.69
C GLU A 205 -6.00 9.12 17.58
N THR A 206 -6.83 8.08 17.46
CA THR A 206 -8.29 8.21 17.37
C THR A 206 -8.86 8.90 18.60
N LEU A 207 -8.45 8.47 19.80
CA LEU A 207 -8.92 9.04 21.07
C LEU A 207 -8.52 10.50 21.24
N VAL A 208 -7.30 10.89 20.83
CA VAL A 208 -6.85 12.29 20.85
C VAL A 208 -7.70 13.15 19.92
N LEU A 209 -7.89 12.69 18.68
CA LEU A 209 -8.62 13.45 17.66
C LEU A 209 -10.12 13.56 17.98
N SER A 210 -10.70 12.53 18.61
CA SER A 210 -12.10 12.54 19.04
C SER A 210 -12.32 13.24 20.39
N ARG A 211 -11.23 13.54 21.14
CA ARG A 211 -11.28 14.03 22.54
C ARG A 211 -12.11 13.13 23.47
N ALA A 212 -12.09 11.82 23.20
CA ALA A 212 -12.91 10.88 23.96
C ALA A 212 -12.27 10.54 25.31
N ASP A 213 -10.96 10.30 25.34
CA ASP A 213 -10.22 9.89 26.53
C ASP A 213 -8.71 10.13 26.34
N ASP A 214 -8.20 11.29 26.77
CA ASP A 214 -6.79 11.64 26.61
C ASP A 214 -5.86 10.84 27.56
N GLU A 215 -6.36 10.33 28.68
CA GLU A 215 -5.57 9.49 29.61
C GLU A 215 -5.29 8.12 28.98
N GLU A 216 -6.33 7.46 28.46
CA GLU A 216 -6.17 6.19 27.75
C GLU A 216 -5.41 6.39 26.43
N ALA A 217 -5.59 7.53 25.76
CA ALA A 217 -4.79 7.88 24.59
C ALA A 217 -3.30 7.94 24.91
N ALA A 218 -2.91 8.69 25.94
CA ALA A 218 -1.51 8.83 26.35
C ALA A 218 -0.90 7.47 26.74
N LYS A 219 -1.63 6.67 27.52
CA LYS A 219 -1.21 5.31 27.90
C LYS A 219 -1.02 4.40 26.68
N THR A 220 -1.96 4.40 25.75
CA THR A 220 -1.92 3.58 24.53
C THR A 220 -0.78 4.02 23.62
N LEU A 221 -0.57 5.32 23.43
CA LEU A 221 0.49 5.86 22.59
C LEU A 221 1.89 5.62 23.18
N ARG A 222 2.05 5.64 24.52
CA ARG A 222 3.30 5.21 25.17
C ARG A 222 3.61 3.74 24.88
N ARG A 223 2.62 2.85 24.95
CA ARG A 223 2.78 1.43 24.57
C ARG A 223 3.20 1.27 23.12
N ALA A 224 2.51 1.95 22.22
CA ALA A 224 2.85 1.95 20.79
C ALA A 224 4.29 2.45 20.56
N LEU A 225 4.69 3.53 21.23
CA LEU A 225 6.02 4.11 21.10
C LEU A 225 7.11 3.12 21.53
N LEU A 226 6.93 2.41 22.64
CA LEU A 226 7.87 1.38 23.09
C LEU A 226 8.06 0.27 22.02
N GLY A 227 6.99 -0.15 21.37
CA GLY A 227 7.06 -1.13 20.29
C GLY A 227 7.72 -0.58 19.03
N ILE A 228 7.41 0.66 18.64
CA ILE A 228 7.98 1.32 17.47
C ILE A 228 9.49 1.55 17.63
N GLU A 229 9.94 1.88 18.84
CA GLU A 229 11.36 2.10 19.15
C GLU A 229 12.11 0.79 19.44
N SER A 230 11.41 -0.33 19.59
CA SER A 230 12.04 -1.63 19.71
C SER A 230 12.82 -1.97 18.44
N VAL A 231 13.90 -2.74 18.55
CA VAL A 231 14.83 -3.07 17.44
C VAL A 231 14.13 -3.76 16.24
N ASN A 232 12.93 -4.31 16.44
CA ASN A 232 12.24 -5.11 15.45
C ASN A 232 11.26 -4.32 14.56
N TYR A 233 10.75 -3.18 15.01
CA TYR A 233 9.74 -2.42 14.28
C TYR A 233 10.25 -1.40 13.22
N PRO A 234 11.42 -0.73 13.39
CA PRO A 234 12.01 0.19 12.40
C PRO A 234 12.32 -0.42 11.03
N ARG A 235 12.10 -1.73 10.90
CA ARG A 235 12.18 -2.55 9.70
C ARG A 235 11.02 -2.32 8.73
N HIS A 236 9.91 -1.76 9.23
CA HIS A 236 8.69 -1.52 8.48
C HIS A 236 8.82 -0.30 7.55
N VAL A 237 8.22 -0.37 6.36
CA VAL A 237 8.24 0.74 5.37
C VAL A 237 7.71 2.04 5.97
N ASN A 238 6.72 1.94 6.85
CA ASN A 238 6.08 3.08 7.49
C ASN A 238 6.61 3.38 8.91
N GLY A 239 7.72 2.76 9.34
CA GLY A 239 8.21 2.89 10.72
C GLY A 239 8.53 4.33 11.13
N ILE A 240 9.06 5.14 10.21
CA ILE A 240 9.30 6.58 10.44
C ILE A 240 7.97 7.31 10.61
N SER A 241 7.04 7.12 9.67
CA SER A 241 5.71 7.73 9.72
C SER A 241 5.02 7.41 11.06
N HIS A 242 5.05 6.15 11.48
CA HIS A 242 4.47 5.72 12.75
C HIS A 242 5.16 6.38 13.95
N LEU A 243 6.50 6.44 13.98
CA LEU A 243 7.24 7.12 15.06
C LEU A 243 6.85 8.60 15.18
N ILE A 244 6.82 9.32 14.07
CA ILE A 244 6.47 10.74 14.05
C ILE A 244 5.01 10.91 14.50
N ARG A 245 4.10 10.14 13.90
CA ARG A 245 2.67 10.14 14.21
C ARG A 245 2.41 9.88 15.69
N THR A 246 2.97 8.79 16.24
CA THR A 246 2.83 8.46 17.67
C THR A 246 3.34 9.59 18.55
N ARG A 247 4.50 10.18 18.26
CA ARG A 247 5.05 11.27 19.06
C ARG A 247 4.21 12.54 19.00
N VAL A 248 3.66 12.89 17.82
CA VAL A 248 2.79 14.06 17.63
C VAL A 248 1.51 13.92 18.45
N PHE A 249 0.83 12.78 18.33
CA PHE A 249 -0.42 12.57 19.05
C PHE A 249 -0.18 12.34 20.56
N LEU A 250 0.96 11.73 20.93
CA LEU A 250 1.31 11.57 22.34
C LEU A 250 1.55 12.93 22.99
N SER A 251 2.29 13.84 22.36
CA SER A 251 2.48 15.18 22.93
C SER A 251 1.16 15.92 23.12
N ARG A 252 0.22 15.80 22.17
CA ARG A 252 -1.13 16.38 22.28
C ARG A 252 -1.92 15.78 23.46
N ALA A 253 -1.96 14.45 23.58
CA ALA A 253 -2.63 13.78 24.70
C ALA A 253 -2.03 14.23 26.05
N LEU A 254 -0.70 14.28 26.15
CA LEU A 254 0.02 14.70 27.35
C LEU A 254 -0.29 16.15 27.75
N ARG A 255 -0.37 17.07 26.78
CA ARG A 255 -0.83 18.45 27.03
C ARG A 255 -2.23 18.48 27.61
N ASN A 256 -3.15 17.72 27.02
CA ASN A 256 -4.56 17.71 27.44
C ASN A 256 -4.74 17.23 28.88
N ILE A 257 -3.88 16.32 29.36
CA ILE A 257 -3.90 15.80 30.74
C ILE A 257 -2.93 16.54 31.70
N GLY A 258 -2.31 17.65 31.26
CA GLY A 258 -1.44 18.47 32.10
C GLY A 258 -0.03 17.92 32.35
N LEU A 259 0.44 16.94 31.57
CA LEU A 259 1.81 16.41 31.63
C LEU A 259 2.75 17.16 30.66
N ASP A 260 2.90 18.47 30.90
CA ASP A 260 3.58 19.40 29.99
C ASP A 260 5.07 19.07 29.77
N GLU A 261 5.80 18.65 30.80
CA GLU A 261 7.23 18.38 30.69
C GLU A 261 7.52 17.24 29.68
N GLU A 262 6.74 16.17 29.76
CA GLU A 262 6.86 15.04 28.83
C GLU A 262 6.40 15.43 27.42
N ALA A 263 5.30 16.20 27.32
CA ALA A 263 4.82 16.73 26.03
C ALA A 263 5.90 17.56 25.34
N ILE A 264 6.53 18.50 26.06
CA ILE A 264 7.59 19.38 25.57
C ILE A 264 8.79 18.55 25.08
N ALA A 265 9.17 17.48 25.78
CA ALA A 265 10.26 16.61 25.34
C ALA A 265 9.98 15.98 23.97
N HIS A 266 8.75 15.53 23.72
CA HIS A 266 8.34 15.03 22.41
C HIS A 266 8.31 16.13 21.35
N GLU A 267 7.80 17.32 21.68
CA GLU A 267 7.73 18.49 20.79
C GLU A 267 9.13 18.95 20.32
N ILE A 268 10.09 19.04 21.25
CA ILE A 268 11.50 19.40 20.95
C ILE A 268 12.14 18.36 20.02
N TRP A 269 11.91 17.07 20.31
CA TRP A 269 12.40 15.99 19.47
C TRP A 269 11.83 16.11 18.05
N LEU A 270 10.52 16.32 17.93
CA LEU A 270 9.82 16.46 16.65
C LEU A 270 10.33 17.67 15.86
N ALA A 271 10.40 18.84 16.47
CA ALA A 271 10.92 20.05 15.83
C ALA A 271 12.37 19.85 15.34
N THR A 272 13.21 19.18 16.13
CA THR A 272 14.59 18.86 15.75
C THR A 272 14.63 17.89 14.56
N TRP A 273 13.79 16.85 14.59
CA TRP A 273 13.70 15.87 13.52
C TRP A 273 13.23 16.54 12.21
N PHE A 274 12.21 17.37 12.27
CA PHE A 274 11.66 18.09 11.12
C PHE A 274 12.63 19.07 10.49
N ARG A 275 13.44 19.79 11.29
CA ARG A 275 14.51 20.65 10.76
C ARG A 275 15.59 19.87 10.02
N LYS A 276 15.95 18.68 10.52
CA LYS A 276 16.95 17.81 9.87
C LYS A 276 16.38 17.11 8.63
N ASN A 277 15.08 16.83 8.62
CA ASN A 277 14.42 16.00 7.62
C ASN A 277 13.17 16.66 7.00
N PRO A 278 13.26 17.91 6.49
CA PRO A 278 12.07 18.68 6.12
C PRO A 278 11.27 18.09 4.95
N ARG A 279 11.85 17.15 4.19
CA ARG A 279 11.31 16.59 2.94
C ARG A 279 11.09 15.07 2.98
N LEU A 280 11.26 14.42 4.15
CA LEU A 280 11.14 12.96 4.27
C LEU A 280 9.71 12.45 4.42
N MET A 281 8.71 13.32 4.55
CA MET A 281 7.30 12.93 4.54
C MET A 281 6.52 13.70 3.46
N PRO A 282 5.50 13.05 2.85
CA PRO A 282 4.56 13.69 1.93
C PRO A 282 3.86 14.92 2.52
N GLU A 283 3.46 15.86 1.66
CA GLU A 283 2.84 17.12 2.08
C GLU A 283 1.49 16.91 2.77
N ASN A 284 0.66 16.01 2.25
CA ASN A 284 -0.64 15.65 2.83
C ASN A 284 -0.49 15.07 4.24
N GLU A 285 0.47 14.17 4.44
CA GLU A 285 0.75 13.59 5.76
C GLU A 285 1.27 14.66 6.74
N MET A 286 2.15 15.55 6.27
CA MET A 286 2.62 16.68 7.08
C MET A 286 1.49 17.60 7.54
N LYS A 287 0.56 17.94 6.65
CA LYS A 287 -0.60 18.78 6.97
C LYS A 287 -1.50 18.08 7.99
N TYR A 288 -1.81 16.81 7.78
CA TYR A 288 -2.59 16.01 8.70
C TYR A 288 -1.97 15.96 10.11
N LEU A 289 -0.66 15.78 10.21
CA LEU A 289 0.03 15.67 11.50
C LEU A 289 0.16 17.01 12.22
N LEU A 290 0.50 18.09 11.51
CA LEU A 290 0.87 19.37 12.13
C LEU A 290 -0.24 20.42 12.15
N LEU A 291 -1.39 20.15 11.53
CA LEU A 291 -2.56 21.02 11.60
C LEU A 291 -3.61 20.44 12.58
N PRO A 292 -4.40 21.29 13.27
CA PRO A 292 -4.20 22.75 13.35
C PRO A 292 -2.85 23.09 14.00
N ALA A 293 -2.35 24.30 13.71
CA ALA A 293 -1.05 24.75 14.21
C ALA A 293 -0.96 24.63 15.73
N GLY A 294 0.23 24.29 16.22
CA GLY A 294 0.53 24.14 17.63
C GLY A 294 2.03 24.18 17.88
N PRO A 295 2.50 23.84 19.09
CA PRO A 295 3.86 24.12 19.55
C PRO A 295 4.97 23.64 18.59
N ILE A 296 4.77 22.46 17.99
CA ILE A 296 5.72 21.89 17.01
C ILE A 296 5.84 22.78 15.78
N LEU A 297 4.71 23.20 15.20
CA LEU A 297 4.70 24.01 13.98
C LEU A 297 5.13 25.45 14.26
N ASP A 298 4.77 26.00 15.43
CA ASP A 298 5.18 27.35 15.85
C ASP A 298 6.71 27.47 15.89
N VAL A 299 7.38 26.49 16.49
CA VAL A 299 8.84 26.40 16.56
C VAL A 299 9.49 26.22 15.18
N LEU A 300 8.75 25.69 14.20
CA LEU A 300 9.21 25.54 12.82
C LEU A 300 8.97 26.80 11.96
N GLY A 301 8.26 27.81 12.47
CA GLY A 301 7.95 29.05 11.74
C GLY A 301 6.51 29.14 11.24
N GLY A 302 5.59 28.37 11.83
CA GLY A 302 4.16 28.39 11.52
C GLY A 302 3.83 27.70 10.19
N GLU A 303 2.60 27.90 9.70
CA GLU A 303 2.09 27.25 8.48
C GLU A 303 2.93 27.54 7.23
N LYS A 304 3.57 28.72 7.16
CA LYS A 304 4.51 29.07 6.08
C LYS A 304 5.67 28.08 5.93
N TRP A 305 6.06 27.41 7.03
CA TRP A 305 7.07 26.36 6.96
C TRP A 305 6.60 25.14 6.17
N LEU A 306 5.29 24.87 6.10
CA LEU A 306 4.74 23.79 5.27
C LEU A 306 4.93 24.11 3.76
N GLU A 307 4.71 25.35 3.35
CA GLU A 307 4.76 25.80 1.94
C GLU A 307 6.16 25.79 1.34
N THR A 308 7.19 26.01 2.17
CA THR A 308 8.59 26.12 1.70
C THR A 308 9.26 24.76 1.43
N ARG A 309 8.61 23.65 1.78
CA ARG A 309 9.19 22.29 1.77
C ARG A 309 8.73 21.49 0.56
N LYS A 310 9.19 21.86 -0.63
CA LYS A 310 8.96 21.03 -1.82
C LYS A 310 9.71 19.71 -1.67
N GLN A 311 9.00 18.59 -1.83
CA GLN A 311 9.61 17.27 -1.97
C GLN A 311 10.58 17.27 -3.13
N THR A 312 11.65 16.50 -2.99
CA THR A 312 12.67 16.37 -4.04
C THR A 312 12.93 14.90 -4.27
N THR A 313 13.26 14.53 -5.51
CA THR A 313 13.62 13.15 -5.86
C THR A 313 14.73 12.59 -4.95
N LYS A 314 15.70 13.41 -4.54
CA LYS A 314 16.75 12.99 -3.59
C LYS A 314 16.21 12.63 -2.19
N ALA A 315 15.11 13.26 -1.76
CA ALA A 315 14.46 12.96 -0.49
C ALA A 315 13.62 11.68 -0.60
N GLU A 316 12.87 11.52 -1.70
CA GLU A 316 12.17 10.27 -2.03
C GLU A 316 13.14 9.08 -2.09
N GLU A 317 14.28 9.24 -2.77
CA GLU A 317 15.36 8.26 -2.84
C GLU A 317 15.96 7.93 -1.47
N ARG A 318 15.88 8.82 -0.48
CA ARG A 318 16.31 8.52 0.90
C ARG A 318 15.29 7.66 1.63
N ILE A 319 13.99 7.93 1.45
CA ILE A 319 12.90 7.15 2.06
C ILE A 319 12.98 5.68 1.66
N VAL A 320 13.35 5.39 0.41
CA VAL A 320 13.45 4.02 -0.11
C VAL A 320 14.71 3.27 0.35
N LYS A 321 15.69 3.94 0.99
CA LYS A 321 16.91 3.27 1.48
C LYS A 321 16.61 2.45 2.72
N ALA A 322 16.80 1.15 2.58
CA ALA A 322 16.61 0.18 3.66
C ALA A 322 17.78 -0.80 3.72
N CYS A 323 18.06 -1.29 4.93
CA CYS A 323 18.91 -2.44 5.14
C CYS A 323 18.33 -3.64 4.39
N ARG A 324 19.12 -4.31 3.56
CA ARG A 324 18.62 -5.46 2.78
C ARG A 324 18.22 -6.65 3.63
N THR A 325 18.81 -6.79 4.82
CA THR A 325 18.56 -7.93 5.72
C THR A 325 17.38 -7.67 6.64
N CYS A 326 17.39 -6.52 7.31
CA CYS A 326 16.40 -6.23 8.35
C CYS A 326 15.45 -5.11 7.95
N GLY A 327 15.54 -4.47 6.79
CA GLY A 327 14.62 -3.40 6.40
C GLY A 327 14.78 -2.06 7.13
N ALA A 328 15.67 -1.96 8.14
CA ALA A 328 15.90 -0.71 8.87
C ALA A 328 16.25 0.45 7.91
N ARG A 329 15.67 1.63 8.13
CA ARG A 329 15.74 2.76 7.20
C ARG A 329 16.49 3.95 7.76
N ASP A 330 17.08 4.74 6.87
CA ASP A 330 17.60 6.07 7.21
C ASP A 330 16.42 7.04 7.44
N PRO A 331 16.42 7.92 8.46
CA PRO A 331 17.50 8.18 9.41
C PRO A 331 17.41 7.39 10.73
N LEU A 332 16.48 6.43 10.87
CA LEU A 332 16.34 5.63 12.10
C LEU A 332 17.56 4.73 12.36
N ALA A 333 18.20 4.26 11.29
CA ALA A 333 19.44 3.53 11.34
C ALA A 333 20.44 4.12 10.35
N THR A 334 21.69 4.26 10.78
CA THR A 334 22.77 4.62 9.86
C THR A 334 23.02 3.44 8.91
N LEU A 335 22.83 3.68 7.61
CA LEU A 335 23.03 2.67 6.58
C LEU A 335 24.39 2.81 5.91
N SER A 336 25.13 1.71 5.88
CA SER A 336 26.40 1.60 5.18
C SER A 336 26.23 0.79 3.90
N ARG A 337 26.93 1.18 2.83
CA ARG A 337 26.93 0.42 1.57
C ARG A 337 27.92 -0.73 1.67
N CYS A 338 27.59 -1.87 1.08
CA CYS A 338 28.53 -2.97 0.90
C CYS A 338 29.83 -2.47 0.27
N ASN A 339 30.98 -2.76 0.90
CA ASN A 339 32.25 -2.22 0.43
C ASN A 339 32.68 -2.74 -0.94
N ASN A 340 32.21 -3.92 -1.34
CA ASN A 340 32.55 -4.47 -2.64
C ASN A 340 31.64 -3.95 -3.76
N CYS A 341 30.32 -4.14 -3.69
CA CYS A 341 29.41 -3.73 -4.77
C CYS A 341 28.97 -2.26 -4.71
N LYS A 342 29.06 -1.60 -3.53
CA LYS A 342 28.60 -0.22 -3.27
C LYS A 342 27.13 0.04 -3.61
N TYR A 343 26.32 -1.01 -3.76
CA TYR A 343 24.92 -0.91 -4.15
C TYR A 343 23.99 -1.20 -2.95
N THR A 344 24.12 -2.36 -2.34
CA THR A 344 23.26 -2.80 -1.25
C THR A 344 23.60 -2.12 0.07
N TYR A 345 22.57 -1.75 0.84
CA TYR A 345 22.70 -1.10 2.14
C TYR A 345 22.54 -2.09 3.30
N TYR A 346 23.30 -1.87 4.37
CA TYR A 346 23.24 -2.62 5.62
C TYR A 346 23.41 -1.68 6.82
N CYS A 347 22.61 -1.89 7.87
CA CYS A 347 22.75 -1.16 9.13
C CYS A 347 23.90 -1.69 10.01
N SER A 348 24.38 -2.91 9.76
CA SER A 348 25.45 -3.53 10.55
C SER A 348 26.20 -4.63 9.78
N ARG A 349 27.40 -4.99 10.25
CA ARG A 349 28.15 -6.15 9.75
C ARG A 349 27.39 -7.47 9.97
N ALA A 350 26.62 -7.58 11.05
CA ALA A 350 25.80 -8.76 11.31
C ALA A 350 24.73 -8.93 10.22
N CYS A 351 24.01 -7.86 9.88
CA CYS A 351 23.05 -7.86 8.78
C CYS A 351 23.72 -8.22 7.44
N GLN A 352 24.89 -7.64 7.15
CA GLN A 352 25.63 -7.97 5.93
C GLN A 352 25.99 -9.46 5.84
N LYS A 353 26.49 -10.06 6.93
CA LYS A 353 26.83 -11.49 6.99
C LYS A 353 25.60 -12.38 6.81
N ALA A 354 24.49 -12.05 7.48
CA ALA A 354 23.26 -12.81 7.39
C ALA A 354 22.68 -12.83 5.96
N ASN A 355 22.86 -11.75 5.19
CA ASN A 355 22.41 -11.70 3.79
C ASN A 355 23.44 -12.22 2.77
N TRP A 356 24.61 -12.71 3.21
CA TRP A 356 25.72 -13.00 2.29
C TRP A 356 25.40 -14.12 1.29
N SER A 357 24.68 -15.16 1.71
CA SER A 357 24.25 -16.27 0.85
C SER A 357 23.47 -15.79 -0.37
N HIS A 358 22.56 -14.83 -0.18
CA HIS A 358 21.74 -14.25 -1.23
C HIS A 358 22.45 -13.13 -1.99
N HIS A 359 23.28 -12.34 -1.31
CA HIS A 359 23.93 -11.17 -1.91
C HIS A 359 25.18 -11.50 -2.73
N LYS A 360 25.89 -12.60 -2.43
CA LYS A 360 27.20 -12.95 -3.02
C LYS A 360 27.26 -12.80 -4.54
N VAL A 361 26.25 -13.30 -5.25
CA VAL A 361 26.21 -13.32 -6.73
C VAL A 361 26.04 -11.90 -7.25
N GLU A 362 24.97 -11.23 -6.84
CA GLU A 362 24.69 -9.82 -7.16
C GLU A 362 25.88 -8.92 -6.81
N CYS A 363 26.55 -9.18 -5.68
CA CYS A 363 27.70 -8.42 -5.23
C CYS A 363 28.87 -8.48 -6.21
N ARG A 364 29.14 -9.67 -6.77
CA ARG A 364 30.21 -9.90 -7.73
C ARG A 364 29.91 -9.21 -9.05
N GLU A 365 28.73 -9.45 -9.62
CA GLU A 365 28.30 -8.87 -10.90
C GLU A 365 28.32 -7.34 -10.87
N ARG A 366 27.80 -6.74 -9.79
CA ARG A 366 27.81 -5.28 -9.62
C ARG A 366 29.22 -4.73 -9.43
N ALA A 367 30.08 -5.44 -8.71
CA ALA A 367 31.47 -5.02 -8.53
C ALA A 367 32.24 -5.07 -9.87
N GLU A 368 32.03 -6.10 -10.68
CA GLU A 368 32.62 -6.24 -12.01
C GLU A 368 32.10 -5.17 -12.98
N THR A 369 30.79 -4.92 -13.00
CA THR A 369 30.19 -3.86 -13.81
C THR A 369 30.80 -2.50 -13.48
N ARG A 370 30.98 -2.19 -12.19
CA ARG A 370 31.64 -0.96 -11.76
C ARG A 370 33.11 -0.88 -12.21
N LYS A 371 33.87 -1.96 -12.10
CA LYS A 371 35.26 -2.03 -12.59
C LYS A 371 35.33 -1.78 -14.10
N LYS A 372 34.41 -2.35 -14.88
CA LYS A 372 34.32 -2.12 -16.34
C LYS A 372 34.06 -0.65 -16.66
N ILE A 373 33.18 0.00 -15.90
CA ILE A 373 32.90 1.44 -16.04
C ILE A 373 34.14 2.29 -15.70
N GLU A 374 34.84 1.96 -14.62
CA GLU A 374 36.06 2.66 -14.20
C GLU A 374 37.21 2.48 -15.20
N LEU A 375 37.39 1.28 -15.74
CA LEU A 375 38.36 1.06 -16.82
C LEU A 375 38.00 1.87 -18.07
N ARG A 376 36.70 1.91 -18.41
CA ARG A 376 36.21 2.69 -19.55
C ARG A 376 36.40 4.19 -19.33
N SER A 377 36.35 4.72 -18.11
CA SER A 377 36.52 6.16 -17.88
C SER A 377 37.93 6.66 -18.18
N LEU A 378 38.92 5.76 -18.24
CA LEU A 378 40.30 6.09 -18.64
C LEU A 378 40.42 6.35 -20.15
N THR A 379 39.59 5.70 -20.98
CA THR A 379 39.69 5.76 -22.45
C THR A 379 38.51 6.49 -23.10
N ASP A 380 37.34 6.43 -22.51
CA ASP A 380 36.07 7.00 -22.99
C ASP A 380 35.25 7.52 -21.79
N PRO A 381 35.58 8.72 -21.26
CA PRO A 381 34.89 9.31 -20.11
C PRO A 381 33.39 9.49 -20.33
N GLU A 382 32.97 9.82 -21.55
CA GLU A 382 31.55 10.03 -21.88
C GLU A 382 30.77 8.72 -21.92
N GLY A 383 31.32 7.67 -22.55
CA GLY A 383 30.69 6.36 -22.55
C GLY A 383 30.73 5.69 -21.18
N ALA A 384 31.75 5.96 -20.34
CA ALA A 384 31.75 5.54 -18.95
C ALA A 384 30.63 6.21 -18.15
N ARG A 385 30.43 7.52 -18.32
CA ARG A 385 29.31 8.26 -17.72
C ARG A 385 27.95 7.68 -18.16
N ARG A 386 27.78 7.42 -19.46
CA ARG A 386 26.58 6.76 -20.01
C ARG A 386 26.35 5.38 -19.40
N ALA A 387 27.38 4.54 -19.32
CA ALA A 387 27.29 3.21 -18.74
C ALA A 387 26.97 3.23 -17.23
N ALA A 388 27.53 4.19 -16.49
CA ALA A 388 27.21 4.40 -15.08
C ALA A 388 25.75 4.82 -14.86
N ASP A 389 25.29 5.81 -15.63
CA ASP A 389 23.91 6.27 -15.59
C ASP A 389 22.96 5.11 -16.00
N TRP A 390 23.29 4.34 -17.04
CA TRP A 390 22.48 3.21 -17.53
C TRP A 390 22.37 2.10 -16.50
N THR A 391 23.50 1.73 -15.88
CA THR A 391 23.52 0.76 -14.79
C THR A 391 22.62 1.21 -13.63
N SER A 392 22.61 2.51 -13.31
CA SER A 392 21.75 3.04 -12.26
C SER A 392 20.26 3.03 -12.67
N TYR A 393 19.96 3.24 -13.94
CA TYR A 393 18.59 3.27 -14.50
C TYR A 393 17.96 1.88 -14.68
N CYS A 394 18.70 0.89 -15.22
CA CYS A 394 18.19 -0.47 -15.45
C CYS A 394 17.85 -1.24 -14.17
N ASN A 395 18.38 -0.80 -13.02
CA ASN A 395 17.93 -1.33 -11.72
C ASN A 395 16.51 -0.89 -11.34
N SER A 396 15.83 -0.15 -12.22
CA SER A 396 14.53 0.45 -11.94
C SER A 396 13.48 0.20 -13.02
N ASN A 397 13.81 -0.18 -14.27
CA ASN A 397 12.83 -0.28 -15.36
C ASN A 397 13.38 -0.92 -16.68
N HIS A 398 12.48 -1.47 -17.52
CA HIS A 398 12.76 -2.10 -18.83
C HIS A 398 12.17 -1.30 -20.02
N TYR A 399 12.90 -0.33 -20.59
CA TYR A 399 12.45 0.47 -21.75
C TYR A 399 13.55 0.72 -22.79
N GLN A 400 13.18 0.98 -24.07
CA GLN A 400 14.12 1.55 -25.05
C GLN A 400 14.25 3.05 -24.78
N VAL A 401 15.48 3.48 -24.49
CA VAL A 401 15.76 4.85 -24.07
C VAL A 401 16.87 5.50 -24.86
N GLU A 402 16.80 6.82 -24.96
CA GLU A 402 17.90 7.68 -25.40
C GLU A 402 18.52 8.35 -24.19
N TYR A 403 19.85 8.39 -24.18
CA TYR A 403 20.61 9.02 -23.12
C TYR A 403 20.77 10.53 -23.36
N LEU A 404 20.26 11.33 -22.42
CA LEU A 404 20.31 12.79 -22.39
C LEU A 404 21.26 13.26 -21.27
N PRO A 405 22.58 13.41 -21.54
CA PRO A 405 23.58 13.66 -20.51
C PRO A 405 23.44 15.00 -19.77
N THR A 406 22.73 15.96 -20.34
CA THR A 406 22.56 17.31 -19.80
C THR A 406 21.48 17.42 -18.72
N ALA A 407 20.67 16.37 -18.52
CA ALA A 407 19.61 16.39 -17.51
C ALA A 407 20.17 16.25 -16.08
N THR A 408 19.64 17.06 -15.15
CA THR A 408 20.09 17.10 -13.76
C THR A 408 19.60 15.92 -12.91
N SER A 409 18.47 15.32 -13.26
CA SER A 409 17.89 14.17 -12.56
C SER A 409 18.12 12.89 -13.35
N LEU A 410 18.50 11.80 -12.67
CA LEU A 410 18.79 10.51 -13.30
C LEU A 410 17.60 9.98 -14.12
N LYS A 411 16.36 10.18 -13.63
CA LYS A 411 15.14 9.79 -14.36
C LYS A 411 14.96 10.52 -15.71
N HIS A 412 15.53 11.71 -15.86
CA HIS A 412 15.44 12.51 -17.08
C HIS A 412 16.68 12.38 -17.96
N LYS A 413 17.73 11.69 -17.49
CA LYS A 413 18.88 11.33 -18.32
C LYS A 413 18.58 10.22 -19.31
N PHE A 414 17.44 9.54 -19.16
CA PHE A 414 16.98 8.52 -20.09
C PHE A 414 15.58 8.89 -20.54
N ARG A 415 15.47 9.38 -21.77
CA ARG A 415 14.17 9.60 -22.40
C ARG A 415 13.71 8.30 -23.01
N VAL A 416 12.52 7.83 -22.67
CA VAL A 416 11.96 6.63 -23.31
C VAL A 416 11.64 7.00 -24.76
N VAL A 417 12.38 6.44 -25.71
CA VAL A 417 12.22 6.75 -27.14
C VAL A 417 11.23 5.84 -27.82
N ALA A 418 11.13 4.60 -27.35
CA ALA A 418 10.13 3.67 -27.82
C ALA A 418 9.63 2.79 -26.68
N CYS A 419 8.32 2.56 -26.67
CA CYS A 419 7.66 1.56 -25.86
C CYS A 419 6.48 1.00 -26.64
N GLY A 420 6.17 -0.27 -26.42
CA GLY A 420 5.07 -0.94 -27.10
C GLY A 420 4.32 -1.83 -26.14
N VAL A 421 3.03 -2.01 -26.41
CA VAL A 421 2.23 -3.04 -25.76
C VAL A 421 2.15 -4.20 -26.74
N PHE A 422 2.52 -5.39 -26.28
CA PHE A 422 2.53 -6.57 -27.14
C PHE A 422 1.68 -7.66 -26.51
N ARG A 423 1.11 -8.52 -27.35
CA ARG A 423 0.51 -9.75 -26.84
C ARG A 423 1.63 -10.65 -26.36
N ILE A 424 1.52 -11.16 -25.15
CA ILE A 424 2.50 -12.07 -24.54
C ILE A 424 2.91 -13.17 -25.53
N LYS A 425 1.92 -13.85 -26.13
CA LYS A 425 2.15 -14.92 -27.11
C LYS A 425 2.99 -14.51 -28.32
N ASP A 426 2.95 -13.24 -28.73
CA ASP A 426 3.65 -12.75 -29.91
C ASP A 426 5.10 -12.38 -29.57
N VAL A 427 5.41 -12.16 -28.28
CA VAL A 427 6.75 -11.79 -27.78
C VAL A 427 7.44 -12.87 -26.96
N LEU A 428 6.78 -14.02 -26.75
CA LEU A 428 7.38 -15.18 -26.07
C LEU A 428 8.77 -15.54 -26.64
N PRO A 429 8.98 -15.60 -27.97
CA PRO A 429 10.31 -15.90 -28.51
C PRO A 429 11.37 -14.86 -28.15
N ASP A 430 11.01 -13.57 -28.11
CA ASP A 430 11.93 -12.52 -27.69
C ASP A 430 12.21 -12.60 -26.18
N LEU A 431 11.20 -12.89 -25.36
CA LEU A 431 11.34 -13.05 -23.91
C LEU A 431 12.23 -14.23 -23.56
N GLU A 432 12.01 -15.38 -24.18
CA GLU A 432 12.83 -16.58 -23.99
C GLU A 432 14.29 -16.30 -24.38
N ALA A 433 14.52 -15.63 -25.51
CA ALA A 433 15.86 -15.24 -25.95
C ALA A 433 16.54 -14.23 -24.99
N ILE A 434 15.80 -13.23 -24.48
CA ILE A 434 16.32 -12.22 -23.53
C ILE A 434 16.67 -12.86 -22.18
N MET A 435 15.84 -13.80 -21.74
CA MET A 435 15.94 -14.44 -20.43
C MET A 435 16.85 -15.67 -20.44
N GLY A 436 17.27 -16.14 -21.62
CA GLY A 436 18.06 -17.35 -21.78
C GLY A 436 17.29 -18.62 -21.41
N LEU A 437 15.97 -18.62 -21.67
CA LEU A 437 15.09 -19.77 -21.46
C LEU A 437 15.11 -20.69 -22.68
N ASP A 438 14.78 -21.96 -22.47
CA ASP A 438 14.54 -22.88 -23.58
C ASP A 438 13.22 -22.54 -24.29
N LEU A 439 13.14 -22.88 -25.58
CA LEU A 439 11.97 -22.60 -26.41
C LEU A 439 10.71 -23.26 -25.82
N GLY A 440 9.71 -22.46 -25.47
CA GLY A 440 8.45 -22.90 -24.86
C GLY A 440 8.37 -22.72 -23.34
N GLU A 441 9.47 -22.50 -22.64
CA GLU A 441 9.48 -22.27 -21.18
C GLU A 441 8.94 -20.88 -20.79
N GLY A 442 8.98 -19.91 -21.71
CA GLY A 442 8.53 -18.55 -21.44
C GLY A 442 7.03 -18.49 -21.11
N GLN A 443 6.23 -19.42 -21.64
CA GLN A 443 4.79 -19.44 -21.39
C GLN A 443 4.47 -19.86 -19.96
N GLU A 444 5.12 -20.91 -19.44
CA GLU A 444 4.95 -21.36 -18.06
C GLU A 444 5.43 -20.29 -17.07
N TYR A 445 6.51 -19.58 -17.40
CA TYR A 445 7.01 -18.46 -16.60
C TYR A 445 5.99 -17.33 -16.47
N VAL A 446 5.32 -16.95 -17.56
CA VAL A 446 4.34 -15.87 -17.55
C VAL A 446 3.03 -16.28 -16.88
N GLU A 447 2.57 -17.52 -17.10
CA GLU A 447 1.34 -18.07 -16.53
C GLU A 447 1.45 -18.27 -15.01
N SER A 448 2.63 -18.65 -14.51
CA SER A 448 2.88 -18.77 -13.06
C SER A 448 3.01 -17.43 -12.34
N GLY A 449 3.37 -16.36 -13.05
CA GLY A 449 3.63 -15.04 -12.47
C GLY A 449 2.47 -14.05 -12.50
N THR A 450 1.38 -14.32 -13.25
CA THR A 450 0.32 -13.33 -13.47
C THR A 450 -1.10 -13.92 -13.48
N ASN A 451 -2.01 -13.29 -12.72
CA ASN A 451 -3.44 -13.58 -12.79
C ASN A 451 -4.09 -12.79 -13.95
N THR A 452 -4.34 -13.47 -15.07
CA THR A 452 -4.93 -12.88 -16.28
C THR A 452 -6.35 -12.33 -16.09
N ALA A 453 -7.10 -12.79 -15.09
CA ALA A 453 -8.42 -12.23 -14.78
C ALA A 453 -8.30 -10.84 -14.14
N ALA A 454 -7.34 -10.64 -13.24
CA ALA A 454 -7.09 -9.36 -12.58
C ALA A 454 -6.61 -8.28 -13.56
N LEU A 455 -5.78 -8.65 -14.55
CA LEU A 455 -5.28 -7.72 -15.57
C LEU A 455 -6.38 -7.19 -16.50
N ARG A 456 -7.48 -7.93 -16.68
CA ARG A 456 -8.63 -7.49 -17.50
C ARG A 456 -9.51 -6.46 -16.81
N GLU A 457 -9.38 -6.31 -15.49
CA GLU A 457 -10.14 -5.34 -14.70
C GLU A 457 -9.46 -3.96 -14.66
N ILE A 458 -8.20 -3.85 -15.08
CA ILE A 458 -7.45 -2.58 -15.11
C ILE A 458 -7.88 -1.80 -16.37
N PRO A 459 -8.51 -0.62 -16.23
CA PRO A 459 -8.89 0.20 -17.37
C PRO A 459 -7.65 0.59 -18.15
N TYR A 460 -7.67 0.31 -19.45
CA TYR A 460 -6.61 0.74 -20.34
C TYR A 460 -6.63 2.28 -20.46
N ASN A 461 -5.54 2.94 -20.06
CA ASN A 461 -5.35 4.39 -20.25
C ASN A 461 -4.74 4.65 -21.62
N PRO A 462 -5.48 5.16 -22.63
CA PRO A 462 -4.94 5.38 -23.98
C PRO A 462 -3.83 6.43 -24.05
N ASP A 463 -3.69 7.25 -23.00
CA ASP A 463 -2.73 8.34 -22.91
C ASP A 463 -1.50 7.99 -22.06
N TRP A 464 -1.35 6.74 -21.61
CA TRP A 464 -0.28 6.30 -20.72
C TRP A 464 1.12 6.71 -21.20
N ARG A 465 1.37 6.69 -22.52
CA ARG A 465 2.65 7.12 -23.12
C ARG A 465 3.02 8.58 -22.85
N LYS A 466 2.04 9.47 -22.60
CA LYS A 466 2.29 10.88 -22.27
C LYS A 466 2.92 11.03 -20.88
N GLY A 467 2.71 10.07 -19.97
CA GLY A 467 3.27 10.09 -18.62
C GLY A 467 4.76 9.71 -18.54
N PHE A 468 5.29 9.08 -19.59
CA PHE A 468 6.66 8.54 -19.60
C PHE A 468 7.76 9.59 -19.67
N ASN A 469 7.53 10.66 -20.44
CA ASN A 469 8.52 11.70 -20.69
C ASN A 469 7.95 13.08 -20.39
N VAL A 470 8.80 14.00 -19.97
CA VAL A 470 8.49 15.44 -20.06
C VAL A 470 8.66 15.85 -21.53
N GLY A 471 7.55 15.96 -22.27
CA GLY A 471 7.54 16.36 -23.68
C GLY A 471 6.93 15.30 -24.60
N ALA A 472 7.63 14.96 -25.68
CA ALA A 472 7.10 14.03 -26.69
C ALA A 472 6.93 12.60 -26.12
N PRO A 473 5.78 11.95 -26.36
CA PRO A 473 5.57 10.56 -25.96
C PRO A 473 6.51 9.61 -26.73
N PRO A 474 6.85 8.45 -26.16
CA PRO A 474 7.62 7.43 -26.86
C PRO A 474 6.94 6.94 -28.14
N LYS A 475 7.73 6.53 -29.14
CA LYS A 475 7.25 5.90 -30.38
C LYS A 475 6.89 4.42 -30.16
N PRO A 476 6.21 3.77 -31.12
CA PRO A 476 6.00 2.31 -31.08
C PRO A 476 7.34 1.58 -31.09
N MET A 477 7.46 0.53 -30.27
CA MET A 477 8.64 -0.32 -30.27
C MET A 477 8.55 -1.37 -31.39
N VAL A 478 9.68 -1.61 -32.07
CA VAL A 478 9.82 -2.68 -33.07
C VAL A 478 10.66 -3.79 -32.46
N LEU A 479 10.12 -5.01 -32.41
CA LEU A 479 10.79 -6.18 -31.84
C LEU A 479 11.46 -7.05 -32.92
N PRO A 480 12.55 -7.76 -32.60
CA PRO A 480 13.22 -8.68 -33.53
C PRO A 480 12.31 -9.77 -34.08
N SER A 481 11.38 -10.30 -33.28
CA SER A 481 10.33 -11.24 -33.72
C SER A 481 9.40 -10.69 -34.80
N GLY A 482 9.38 -9.37 -35.03
CA GLY A 482 8.39 -8.70 -35.86
C GLY A 482 7.03 -8.56 -35.19
N ALA A 483 6.91 -8.87 -33.89
CA ALA A 483 5.70 -8.63 -33.12
C ALA A 483 5.27 -7.17 -33.24
N LYS A 484 3.98 -6.97 -33.51
CA LYS A 484 3.41 -5.64 -33.70
C LYS A 484 2.93 -5.06 -32.38
N ASP A 485 3.25 -3.79 -32.15
CA ASP A 485 2.67 -3.01 -31.05
C ASP A 485 1.15 -2.92 -31.25
N VAL A 486 0.38 -3.53 -30.34
CA VAL A 486 -1.07 -3.73 -30.50
C VAL A 486 -1.84 -2.42 -30.59
N GLU A 487 -1.28 -1.34 -30.09
CA GLU A 487 -1.91 -0.01 -30.13
C GLU A 487 -1.68 0.73 -31.45
N HIS A 488 -0.81 0.18 -32.31
CA HIS A 488 -0.46 0.73 -33.62
C HIS A 488 -0.79 -0.25 -34.76
N VAL A 489 -1.54 -1.30 -34.47
CA VAL A 489 -2.17 -2.16 -35.47
C VAL A 489 -3.58 -1.62 -35.72
N PHE A 490 -3.72 -0.80 -36.77
CA PHE A 490 -5.01 -0.28 -37.25
C PHE A 490 -5.63 -1.20 -38.31
#